data_AF-A0A0P9LMG3-F1
#
_entry.id   AF-A0A0P9LMG3-F1
#
_cell.length_a   1.000
_cell.length_b   1.000
_cell.length_c   1.000
_cell.angle_alpha   90.00
_cell.angle_beta   90.00
_cell.angle_gamma   90.00
#
_symmetry.space_group_name_H-M   'P 1'
#
loop_
_entity.id
_entity.type
_entity.pdbx_description
1 polymer ?
#
loop_
_entity_poly.entity_id
_entity_poly.type
_entity_poly.pdbx_seq_one_letter_code
_entity_poly.pdbx_strand_id
1 'polypeptide(L)'
;MPLGSADIAAIWLTLKLASLTTVILLIIGTPIALWLARTDSWLKGPIGAVVALPLVLPPTVIGFYLLLLLGPNGAVGQLTQSLGLGTLTFSFAGLVIGSVLYSMPFVVQPLQNAFAAIG
;
A
#
# COMPACT_ATOMS: atom_id res chain seq x y z
N MET A 1 20.11 27.60 7.33
CA MET A 1 20.80 26.32 7.59
C MET A 1 20.93 25.61 6.25
N PRO A 2 22.15 25.35 5.73
CA PRO A 2 22.31 24.58 4.50
C PRO A 2 21.86 23.13 4.74
N LEU A 3 21.31 22.48 3.71
CA LEU A 3 20.92 21.07 3.76
C LEU A 3 22.15 20.19 3.99
N GLY A 4 22.11 19.35 5.01
CA GLY A 4 23.15 18.36 5.28
C GLY A 4 23.06 17.15 4.34
N SER A 5 24.10 16.32 4.33
CA SER A 5 24.10 15.06 3.57
C SER A 5 22.99 14.11 4.00
N ALA A 6 22.62 14.10 5.28
CA ALA A 6 21.50 13.31 5.81
C ALA A 6 20.14 13.78 5.26
N ASP A 7 19.94 15.09 5.13
CA ASP A 7 18.70 15.66 4.59
C ASP A 7 18.52 15.26 3.11
N ILE A 8 19.60 15.32 2.33
CA ILE A 8 19.60 14.92 0.92
C ILE A 8 19.30 13.41 0.79
N ALA A 9 19.88 12.58 1.65
CA ALA A 9 19.60 11.14 1.65
C ALA A 9 18.14 10.83 1.99
N ALA A 10 17.55 11.53 2.97
CA ALA A 10 16.15 11.37 3.35
C ALA A 10 15.18 11.82 2.23
N ILE A 11 15.50 12.92 1.55
CA ILE A 11 14.75 13.40 0.38
C ILE A 11 14.80 12.35 -0.73
N TRP A 12 15.98 11.83 -1.05
CA TRP A 12 16.14 10.82 -2.09
C TRP A 12 15.39 9.52 -1.77
N LEU A 13 15.45 9.06 -0.51
CA LEU A 13 14.72 7.89 -0.05
C LEU A 13 13.21 8.08 -0.19
N THR A 14 12.70 9.24 0.22
CA THR A 14 11.28 9.59 0.11
C THR A 14 10.84 9.64 -1.35
N LEU A 15 11.63 10.26 -2.23
CA LEU A 15 11.32 10.34 -3.67
C LEU A 15 11.27 8.95 -4.31
N LYS A 16 12.24 8.09 -3.98
CA LYS A 16 12.29 6.70 -4.44
C LYS A 16 11.10 5.88 -3.93
N LEU A 17 10.74 6.04 -2.65
CA LEU A 17 9.60 5.36 -2.05
C LEU A 17 8.27 5.82 -2.69
N ALA A 18 8.07 7.13 -2.81
CA ALA A 18 6.85 7.70 -3.37
C ALA A 18 6.66 7.30 -4.83
N SER A 19 7.68 7.45 -5.67
CA SER A 19 7.61 7.07 -7.09
C SER A 19 7.26 5.60 -7.28
N LEU A 20 7.93 4.69 -6.57
CA LEU A 20 7.64 3.26 -6.66
C LEU A 20 6.24 2.92 -6.15
N THR A 21 5.84 3.50 -5.01
CA THR A 21 4.50 3.31 -4.43
C THR A 21 3.42 3.77 -5.40
N THR A 22 3.58 4.94 -6.01
CA THR A 22 2.63 5.48 -6.98
C THR A 22 2.50 4.58 -8.20
N VAL A 23 3.62 4.12 -8.78
CA VAL A 23 3.58 3.21 -9.94
C VAL A 23 2.84 1.91 -9.60
N ILE A 24 3.16 1.30 -8.45
CA ILE A 24 2.47 0.08 -8.00
C ILE A 24 0.97 0.35 -7.84
N LEU A 25 0.60 1.44 -7.15
CA LEU A 25 -0.79 1.81 -6.92
C LEU A 25 -1.57 2.07 -8.20
N LEU A 26 -0.95 2.67 -9.23
CA LEU A 26 -1.62 2.85 -10.51
C LEU A 26 -1.81 1.52 -11.24
N ILE A 27 -0.81 0.63 -11.21
CA ILE A 27 -0.90 -0.68 -11.87
C ILE A 27 -1.97 -1.55 -11.21
N ILE A 28 -2.07 -1.56 -9.88
CA ILE A 28 -3.04 -2.42 -9.16
C ILE A 28 -4.37 -1.72 -8.90
N GLY A 29 -4.35 -0.43 -8.55
CA GLY A 29 -5.52 0.32 -8.11
C GLY A 29 -6.44 0.70 -9.26
N THR A 30 -5.90 1.01 -10.43
CA THR A 30 -6.69 1.31 -11.63
C THR A 30 -7.59 0.14 -12.06
N PRO A 31 -7.09 -1.10 -12.25
CA PRO A 31 -7.96 -2.22 -12.61
C PRO A 31 -8.96 -2.57 -11.51
N ILE A 32 -8.57 -2.48 -10.23
CA ILE A 32 -9.49 -2.69 -9.10
C ILE A 32 -10.61 -1.64 -9.15
N ALA A 33 -10.29 -0.36 -9.31
CA ALA A 33 -11.26 0.73 -9.38
C ALA A 33 -12.22 0.57 -10.57
N LEU A 34 -11.69 0.20 -11.75
CA LEU A 34 -12.50 -0.03 -12.94
C LEU A 34 -13.46 -1.21 -12.75
N TRP A 35 -12.95 -2.31 -12.19
CA TRP A 35 -13.75 -3.49 -11.90
C TRP A 35 -14.85 -3.18 -10.87
N LEU A 36 -14.50 -2.46 -9.80
CA LEU A 36 -15.43 -2.07 -8.74
C LEU A 36 -16.50 -1.08 -9.22
N ALA A 37 -16.17 -0.23 -10.20
CA ALA A 37 -17.11 0.70 -10.82
C ALA A 37 -18.12 -0.02 -11.74
N ARG A 38 -17.68 -1.00 -12.52
CA ARG A 38 -18.49 -1.62 -13.60
C ARG A 38 -19.21 -2.91 -13.23
N THR A 39 -18.86 -3.52 -12.11
CA THR A 39 -19.33 -4.88 -11.77
C THR A 39 -20.44 -4.85 -10.71
N ASP A 40 -21.41 -5.76 -10.85
CA ASP A 40 -22.48 -6.05 -9.87
C ASP A 40 -22.28 -7.36 -9.09
N SER A 41 -21.06 -7.90 -9.11
CA SER A 41 -20.70 -9.12 -8.39
C SER A 41 -20.82 -8.94 -6.88
N TRP A 42 -21.24 -10.00 -6.18
CA TRP A 42 -21.26 -10.06 -4.72
C TRP A 42 -19.87 -9.78 -4.08
N LEU A 43 -18.79 -10.04 -4.81
CA LEU A 43 -17.41 -9.76 -4.40
C LEU A 43 -17.08 -8.26 -4.29
N LYS A 44 -17.91 -7.38 -4.87
CA LYS A 44 -17.77 -5.92 -4.79
C LYS A 44 -17.74 -5.42 -3.34
N GLY A 45 -18.62 -5.96 -2.50
CA GLY A 45 -18.69 -5.58 -1.09
C GLY A 45 -17.40 -5.88 -0.32
N PRO A 46 -16.95 -7.14 -0.27
CA PRO A 46 -15.70 -7.52 0.40
C PRO A 46 -14.46 -6.78 -0.14
N ILE A 47 -14.30 -6.68 -1.47
CA ILE A 47 -13.14 -6.02 -2.06
C ILE A 47 -13.15 -4.51 -1.76
N GLY A 48 -14.31 -3.87 -1.87
CA GLY A 48 -14.47 -2.46 -1.49
C GLY A 48 -14.16 -2.22 -0.01
N ALA A 49 -14.60 -3.13 0.87
CA ALA A 49 -14.28 -3.09 2.30
C ALA A 49 -12.76 -3.19 2.53
N VAL A 50 -12.08 -4.15 1.90
CA VAL A 50 -10.62 -4.32 2.01
C VAL A 50 -9.87 -3.06 1.56
N VAL A 51 -10.28 -2.46 0.44
CA VAL A 51 -9.70 -1.20 -0.05
C VAL A 51 -9.94 -0.05 0.93
N ALA A 52 -11.10 0.00 1.59
CA ALA A 52 -11.47 1.06 2.53
C ALA A 52 -10.93 0.84 3.95
N LEU A 53 -10.48 -0.37 4.31
CA LEU A 53 -9.93 -0.69 5.63
C LEU A 53 -8.90 0.34 6.14
N PRO A 54 -7.95 0.83 5.33
CA PRO A 54 -6.96 1.79 5.80
C PRO A 54 -7.54 3.16 6.21
N LEU A 55 -8.74 3.51 5.75
CA LEU A 55 -9.44 4.74 6.18
C LEU A 55 -10.13 4.57 7.53
N VAL A 56 -10.56 3.35 7.85
CA VAL A 56 -11.32 3.05 9.08
C VAL A 56 -10.38 2.75 10.25
N LEU A 57 -9.23 2.14 9.96
CA LEU A 57 -8.25 1.77 10.98
C LEU A 57 -7.34 2.97 11.31
N PRO A 58 -7.04 3.21 12.61
CA PRO A 58 -6.01 4.16 12.99
C PRO A 58 -4.66 3.79 12.37
N PRO A 59 -3.83 4.76 11.94
CA PRO A 59 -2.55 4.49 11.28
C PRO A 59 -1.59 3.67 12.16
N THR A 60 -1.66 3.85 13.48
CA THR A 60 -0.89 3.05 14.44
C THR A 60 -1.27 1.58 14.43
N VAL A 61 -2.57 1.26 14.27
CA VAL A 61 -3.07 -0.13 14.21
C VAL A 61 -2.62 -0.80 12.91
N ILE A 62 -2.66 -0.07 11.79
CA ILE A 62 -2.13 -0.54 10.51
C ILE A 62 -0.65 -0.87 10.67
N GLY A 63 0.15 0.04 11.25
CA GLY A 63 1.56 -0.20 11.51
C GLY A 63 1.81 -1.42 12.39
N PHE A 64 1.05 -1.59 13.46
CA PHE A 64 1.16 -2.74 14.35
C PHE A 64 0.84 -4.08 13.65
N TYR A 65 -0.24 -4.14 12.87
CA TYR A 65 -0.56 -5.35 12.11
C TYR A 65 0.47 -5.65 11.02
N LEU A 66 1.02 -4.63 10.37
CA LEU A 66 2.12 -4.81 9.43
C LEU A 66 3.35 -5.37 10.12
N LEU A 67 3.71 -4.88 11.31
CA LEU A 67 4.82 -5.44 12.08
C LEU A 67 4.56 -6.90 12.47
N LEU A 68 3.34 -7.26 12.86
CA LEU A 68 2.97 -8.64 13.15
C LEU A 68 3.02 -9.56 11.93
N LEU A 69 2.60 -9.07 10.75
CA LEU A 69 2.58 -9.86 9.51
C LEU A 69 3.96 -9.98 8.86
N LEU A 70 4.70 -8.87 8.79
CA LEU A 70 6.00 -8.76 8.14
C LEU A 70 7.18 -9.12 9.06
N GLY A 71 6.93 -9.21 10.37
CA GLY A 71 7.93 -9.62 11.36
C GLY A 71 8.38 -11.07 11.18
N PRO A 72 9.50 -11.46 11.80
CA PRO A 72 10.10 -12.80 11.61
C PRO A 72 9.15 -13.95 11.96
N ASN A 73 8.24 -13.73 12.91
CA ASN A 73 7.24 -14.73 13.30
C ASN A 73 5.91 -14.58 12.54
N GLY A 74 5.75 -13.59 11.68
CA GLY A 74 4.54 -13.34 10.91
C GLY A 74 4.43 -14.24 9.68
N ALA A 75 3.20 -14.46 9.20
CA ALA A 75 2.96 -15.34 8.05
C ALA A 75 3.72 -14.88 6.79
N VAL A 76 3.79 -13.57 6.54
CA VAL A 76 4.51 -13.01 5.39
C VAL A 76 6.02 -13.02 5.64
N GLY A 77 6.46 -12.68 6.86
CA GLY A 77 7.88 -12.70 7.21
C GLY A 77 8.52 -14.09 7.18
N GLN A 78 7.79 -15.14 7.61
CA GLN A 78 8.25 -16.53 7.51
C GLN A 78 8.35 -16.97 6.05
N LEU A 79 7.41 -16.57 5.19
CA LEU A 79 7.44 -16.83 3.75
C LEU A 79 8.64 -16.13 3.09
N THR A 80 8.90 -14.87 3.41
CA THR A 80 10.05 -14.17 2.83
C THR A 80 11.37 -14.73 3.33
N GLN A 81 11.42 -15.19 4.57
CA GLN A 81 12.60 -15.84 5.14
C GLN A 81 12.85 -17.22 4.52
N SER A 82 11.81 -18.01 4.27
CA SER A 82 11.94 -19.30 3.57
C SER A 82 12.34 -19.15 2.10
N LEU A 83 11.97 -18.03 1.47
CA LEU A 83 12.42 -17.64 0.12
C LEU A 83 13.82 -17.00 0.11
N GLY A 84 14.49 -16.85 1.26
CA GLY A 84 15.83 -16.26 1.37
C GLY A 84 15.90 -14.74 1.26
N LEU A 85 14.74 -14.05 1.27
CA LEU A 85 14.64 -12.58 1.16
C LEU A 85 14.84 -11.86 2.50
N GLY A 86 14.83 -12.58 3.62
CA GLY A 86 15.00 -12.04 4.96
C GLY A 86 13.71 -11.42 5.54
N THR A 87 13.86 -10.64 6.62
CA THR A 87 12.75 -9.97 7.31
C THR A 87 12.39 -8.66 6.63
N LEU A 88 11.10 -8.44 6.35
CA LEU A 88 10.62 -7.22 5.70
C LEU A 88 10.43 -6.05 6.67
N THR A 89 10.38 -6.29 7.98
CA THR A 89 10.30 -5.23 9.00
C THR A 89 11.49 -4.28 8.93
N PHE A 90 11.21 -2.97 8.97
CA PHE A 90 12.22 -1.90 8.88
C PHE A 90 13.07 -1.93 7.60
N SER A 91 12.62 -2.62 6.55
CA SER A 91 13.25 -2.65 5.24
C SER A 91 12.58 -1.68 4.28
N PHE A 92 13.27 -1.32 3.19
CA PHE A 92 12.66 -0.53 2.11
C PHE A 92 11.42 -1.22 1.52
N ALA A 93 11.44 -2.54 1.36
CA ALA A 93 10.27 -3.29 0.87
C ALA A 93 9.10 -3.22 1.85
N GLY A 94 9.35 -3.29 3.16
CA GLY A 94 8.33 -3.11 4.19
C GLY A 94 7.71 -1.70 4.15
N LEU A 95 8.53 -0.67 3.92
CA LEU A 95 8.04 0.70 3.71
C LEU A 95 7.14 0.78 2.49
N VAL A 96 7.54 0.20 1.36
CA VAL A 96 6.72 0.17 0.12
C VAL A 96 5.39 -0.53 0.37
N ILE A 97 5.39 -1.71 1.00
CA ILE A 97 4.16 -2.46 1.30
C ILE A 97 3.23 -1.63 2.19
N GLY A 98 3.76 -1.03 3.26
CA GLY A 98 2.99 -0.18 4.15
C GLY A 98 2.41 1.04 3.45
N SER A 99 3.21 1.71 2.63
CA SER A 99 2.77 2.86 1.83
C SER A 99 1.68 2.48 0.82
N VAL A 100 1.83 1.36 0.11
CA VAL A 100 0.80 0.89 -0.84
C VAL A 100 -0.51 0.60 -0.11
N LEU A 101 -0.46 -0.15 1.00
CA LEU A 101 -1.68 -0.50 1.74
C LEU A 101 -2.37 0.73 2.31
N TYR A 102 -1.62 1.66 2.90
CA TYR A 102 -2.20 2.89 3.44
C TYR A 102 -2.77 3.81 2.35
N SER A 103 -2.06 3.94 1.23
CA SER A 103 -2.44 4.86 0.14
C SER A 103 -3.47 4.29 -0.84
N MET A 104 -3.76 2.99 -0.78
CA MET A 104 -4.71 2.30 -1.66
C MET A 104 -6.09 2.98 -1.77
N PRO A 105 -6.80 3.29 -0.67
CA PRO A 105 -8.13 3.93 -0.76
C PRO A 105 -8.10 5.27 -1.48
N PHE A 106 -7.01 6.04 -1.31
CA PHE A 106 -6.85 7.36 -1.91
C PHE A 106 -6.63 7.32 -3.42
N VAL A 107 -6.22 6.18 -3.97
CA VAL A 107 -6.11 5.98 -5.43
C VAL A 107 -7.36 5.32 -5.98
N VAL A 108 -7.86 4.27 -5.32
CA VAL A 108 -8.98 3.47 -5.83
C VAL A 108 -10.29 4.25 -5.80
N GLN A 109 -10.61 4.98 -4.73
CA GLN A 109 -11.92 5.66 -4.61
C GLN A 109 -12.10 6.78 -5.65
N PRO A 110 -11.14 7.71 -5.86
CA PRO A 110 -11.30 8.72 -6.89
C PRO A 110 -11.39 8.13 -8.29
N LEU A 111 -10.58 7.10 -8.60
CA LEU A 111 -10.63 6.42 -9.89
C LEU A 111 -11.98 5.72 -10.10
N GLN A 112 -12.49 5.03 -9.08
CA GLN A 112 -13.79 4.35 -9.13
C GLN A 112 -14.90 5.36 -9.41
N ASN A 113 -14.91 6.50 -8.70
CA ASN A 113 -15.89 7.57 -8.90
C ASN A 113 -15.80 8.16 -10.32
N ALA A 114 -14.59 8.39 -10.83
CA ALA A 114 -14.38 8.89 -12.18
C ALA A 114 -14.89 7.88 -13.24
N PHE A 115 -14.60 6.59 -13.07
CA PHE A 115 -15.08 5.54 -13.98
C PHE A 115 -16.60 5.38 -13.93
N ALA A 116 -17.22 5.50 -12.75
CA ALA A 116 -18.66 5.44 -12.58
C ALA A 116 -19.39 6.69 -13.09
N ALA A 117 -18.72 7.84 -13.20
CA ALA A 117 -19.31 9.06 -13.74
C ALA A 117 -19.30 9.12 -15.28
N ILE A 118 -18.37 8.38 -15.91
CA ILE A 118 -18.18 8.37 -17.37
C ILE A 118 -18.86 7.16 -18.02
N GLY A 119 -19.04 6.05 -17.27
CA GLY A 119 -19.72 4.83 -17.71
C GLY A 119 -21.18 4.81 -17.31
#